data_AF-A0AAV9ZTA5-F1
#
_entry.id   AF-A0AAV9ZTA5-F1
#
_cell.length_a   1.000
_cell.length_b   1.000
_cell.length_c   1.000
_cell.angle_alpha   90.00
_cell.angle_beta   90.00
_cell.angle_gamma   90.00
#
_symmetry.space_group_name_H-M   'P 1'
#
loop_
_entity.id
_entity.type
_entity.pdbx_description
1 polymer ?
#
loop_
_entity_poly.entity_id
_entity_poly.type
_entity_poly.pdbx_seq_one_letter_code
_entity_poly.pdbx_strand_id
1 'polypeptide(L)'
;KLDDIRYIYHPHSKRSSETCTLREHLQESARRRIPSTNSTPCPPLHTRIDFEIAEFAQENMLNRAATNKLITLIRRCCQLTGSYNYSFCRYR
;
A
#
# COMPACT_ATOMS: atom_id res chain seq x y z
N LYS A 1 -10.22 -32.81 -21.04
CA LYS A 1 -10.22 -31.36 -21.34
C LYS A 1 -9.20 -30.72 -20.42
N LEU A 2 -8.11 -30.16 -20.96
CA LEU A 2 -6.89 -29.80 -20.22
C LEU A 2 -6.69 -28.27 -20.08
N ASP A 3 -7.59 -27.45 -20.61
CA ASP A 3 -7.40 -26.00 -20.77
C ASP A 3 -8.42 -25.14 -20.01
N ASP A 4 -8.91 -25.63 -18.86
CA ASP A 4 -9.89 -24.93 -18.05
C ASP A 4 -9.20 -24.24 -16.85
N ILE A 5 -9.41 -22.93 -16.72
CA ILE A 5 -8.94 -22.05 -15.63
C ILE A 5 -10.09 -21.80 -14.67
N ARG A 6 -9.86 -22.03 -13.38
CA ARG A 6 -10.86 -21.77 -12.32
C ARG A 6 -10.52 -20.51 -11.54
N TYR A 7 -11.45 -19.56 -11.48
CA TYR A 7 -11.37 -18.39 -10.61
C TYR A 7 -12.05 -18.66 -9.28
N ILE A 8 -11.31 -18.45 -8.21
CA ILE A 8 -11.82 -18.48 -6.84
C ILE A 8 -11.64 -17.08 -6.28
N TYR A 9 -12.75 -16.44 -5.92
CA TYR A 9 -12.75 -15.09 -5.38
C TYR A 9 -12.75 -15.12 -3.84
N HIS A 10 -12.27 -14.04 -3.22
CA HIS A 10 -12.30 -13.87 -1.77
C HIS A 10 -13.74 -13.92 -1.23
N PRO A 11 -14.05 -14.53 -0.06
CA PRO A 11 -15.41 -14.64 0.47
C PRO A 11 -16.17 -13.31 0.56
N HIS A 12 -15.48 -12.24 0.93
CA HIS A 12 -16.07 -10.89 1.00
C HIS A 12 -16.44 -10.27 -0.35
N SER A 13 -15.95 -10.82 -1.47
CA SER A 13 -16.31 -10.32 -2.80
C SER A 13 -17.74 -10.65 -3.21
N LYS A 14 -18.39 -11.60 -2.52
CA LYS A 14 -19.72 -12.17 -2.87
C LYS A 14 -19.82 -12.69 -4.31
N ARG A 15 -18.68 -12.99 -4.96
CA ARG A 15 -18.64 -13.58 -6.31
C ARG A 15 -18.54 -15.10 -6.21
N SER A 16 -19.36 -15.78 -7.00
CA SER A 16 -19.27 -17.24 -7.18
C SER A 16 -17.99 -17.61 -7.91
N SER A 17 -17.47 -18.81 -7.66
CA SER A 17 -16.36 -19.33 -8.46
C SER A 17 -16.80 -19.55 -9.90
N GLU A 18 -15.93 -19.19 -10.84
CA GLU A 18 -16.19 -19.30 -12.28
C GLU A 18 -15.10 -20.18 -12.91
N THR A 19 -15.44 -20.89 -13.98
CA THR A 19 -14.47 -21.66 -14.77
C THR A 19 -14.55 -21.16 -16.20
N CYS A 20 -13.42 -20.80 -16.80
CA CYS A 20 -13.32 -20.40 -18.19
C CYS A 20 -12.20 -21.16 -18.88
N THR A 21 -12.21 -21.18 -20.20
CA THR A 21 -11.10 -21.74 -20.98
C THR A 21 -9.91 -20.78 -21.01
N LEU A 22 -8.71 -21.30 -21.30
CA LEU A 22 -7.52 -20.48 -21.50
C LEU A 22 -7.72 -19.41 -22.58
N ARG A 23 -8.44 -19.74 -23.67
CA ARG A 23 -8.75 -18.79 -24.74
C ARG A 23 -9.65 -17.63 -24.26
N GLU A 24 -10.68 -17.95 -23.49
CA GLU A 24 -11.57 -16.94 -22.90
C GLU A 24 -10.82 -16.05 -21.91
N HIS A 25 -9.93 -16.62 -21.10
CA HIS A 25 -9.09 -15.84 -20.18
C HIS A 25 -8.23 -14.82 -20.93
N LEU A 26 -7.54 -15.24 -22.00
CA LEU A 26 -6.68 -14.35 -22.78
C LEU A 26 -7.49 -13.22 -23.43
N GLN A 27 -8.67 -13.54 -24.00
CA GLN A 27 -9.54 -12.51 -24.58
C GLN A 27 -10.07 -11.52 -23.53
N GLU A 28 -10.46 -12.00 -22.35
CA GLU A 28 -10.94 -11.14 -21.27
C GLU A 28 -9.81 -10.26 -20.71
N SER A 29 -8.61 -10.80 -20.55
CA SER A 29 -7.44 -10.03 -20.09
C SER A 29 -7.11 -8.87 -21.04
N ALA A 30 -7.26 -9.07 -22.35
CA ALA A 30 -7.09 -8.02 -23.36
C ALA A 30 -8.21 -6.95 -23.31
N ARG A 31 -9.39 -7.29 -22.78
CA ARG A 31 -10.55 -6.39 -22.64
C ARG A 31 -10.59 -5.66 -21.30
N ARG A 32 -9.88 -6.13 -20.28
CA ARG A 32 -9.80 -5.45 -18.97
C ARG A 32 -9.21 -4.06 -19.19
N ARG A 33 -10.01 -3.05 -18.86
CA ARG A 33 -9.58 -1.65 -18.90
C ARG A 33 -8.33 -1.51 -18.04
N ILE A 34 -7.25 -0.99 -18.63
CA ILE A 34 -6.10 -0.48 -17.88
C ILE A 34 -6.69 0.48 -16.83
N PRO A 35 -6.39 0.32 -15.53
CA PRO A 35 -6.86 1.23 -14.50
C PRO A 35 -6.58 2.67 -14.94
N SER A 36 -7.53 3.59 -14.72
CA SER A 36 -7.33 4.97 -15.14
C SER A 36 -6.03 5.51 -14.56
N THR A 37 -5.19 6.13 -15.40
CA THR A 37 -3.89 6.74 -15.06
C THR A 37 -3.96 7.74 -13.89
N ASN A 38 -5.15 8.14 -13.46
CA ASN A 38 -5.39 9.07 -12.37
C ASN A 38 -5.21 8.48 -10.97
N SER A 39 -5.05 7.15 -10.80
CA SER A 39 -4.45 6.65 -9.56
C SER A 39 -2.94 6.84 -9.70
N THR A 40 -2.38 7.83 -9.02
CA THR A 40 -0.92 7.94 -8.94
C THR A 40 -0.39 6.57 -8.52
N PRO A 41 0.49 5.94 -9.31
CA PRO A 41 1.14 4.70 -8.88
C PRO A 41 1.77 5.00 -7.53
N CYS A 42 1.70 4.06 -6.59
CA CYS A 42 2.40 4.18 -5.31
C CYS A 42 3.84 4.62 -5.65
N PRO A 43 4.23 5.86 -5.30
CA PRO A 43 5.49 6.39 -5.76
C PRO A 43 6.59 5.45 -5.27
N PRO A 44 7.61 5.18 -6.11
CA PRO A 44 8.71 4.33 -5.68
C PRO A 44 9.32 4.94 -4.41
N LEU A 45 9.59 4.09 -3.43
CA LEU A 45 10.37 4.45 -2.26
C LEU A 45 11.76 4.87 -2.79
N HIS A 46 12.06 6.17 -2.71
CA HIS A 46 13.20 6.77 -3.41
C HIS A 46 14.52 6.48 -2.69
N THR A 47 14.46 6.19 -1.39
CA THR A 47 15.62 5.97 -0.53
C THR A 47 15.41 4.79 0.40
N ARG A 48 16.51 4.24 0.93
CA ARG A 48 16.47 3.19 1.96
C ARG A 48 15.67 3.63 3.19
N ILE A 49 15.73 4.91 3.55
CA ILE A 49 14.99 5.50 4.67
C ILE A 49 13.48 5.37 4.48
N ASP A 50 12.99 5.45 3.24
CA ASP A 50 11.55 5.31 2.98
C ASP A 50 11.05 3.89 3.33
N PHE A 51 11.90 2.85 3.19
CA PHE A 51 11.59 1.49 3.63
C PHE A 51 11.59 1.36 5.15
N GLU A 52 12.57 1.94 5.83
CA GLU A 52 12.66 1.91 7.29
C GLU A 52 11.45 2.63 7.93
N ILE A 53 11.01 3.74 7.34
CA ILE A 53 9.80 4.45 7.77
C ILE A 53 8.54 3.61 7.51
N ALA A 54 8.47 2.91 6.38
CA ALA A 54 7.34 2.05 6.05
C ALA A 54 7.25 0.83 6.99
N GLU A 55 8.40 0.21 7.29
CA GLU A 55 8.52 -0.89 8.25
C GLU A 55 8.07 -0.42 9.64
N PHE A 56 8.61 0.69 10.13
CA PHE A 56 8.20 1.27 11.41
C PHE A 56 6.69 1.57 11.46
N ALA A 57 6.14 2.14 10.38
CA ALA A 57 4.72 2.44 10.29
C ALA A 57 3.87 1.16 10.34
N GLN A 58 4.31 0.08 9.68
CA GLN A 58 3.62 -1.19 9.67
C GLN A 58 3.68 -1.87 11.05
N GLU A 59 4.86 -1.95 11.67
CA GLU A 59 5.06 -2.54 13.00
C GLU A 59 4.21 -1.86 14.08
N ASN A 60 4.04 -0.54 13.97
CA ASN A 60 3.26 0.26 14.92
C ASN A 60 1.80 0.50 14.47
N MET A 61 1.35 -0.20 13.43
CA MET A 61 -0.01 -0.10 12.87
C MET A 61 -0.44 1.35 12.59
N LEU A 62 0.48 2.18 12.13
CA LEU A 62 0.22 3.57 11.82
C LEU A 62 -0.65 3.67 10.56
N ASN A 63 -1.79 4.35 10.70
CA ASN A 63 -2.58 4.73 9.55
C ASN A 63 -1.91 5.89 8.79
N ARG A 64 -2.35 6.14 7.56
CA ARG A 64 -1.83 7.20 6.68
C ARG A 64 -1.73 8.57 7.36
N ALA A 65 -2.73 8.94 8.17
CA ALA A 65 -2.74 10.24 8.84
C ALA A 65 -1.64 10.32 9.92
N ALA A 66 -1.43 9.25 10.69
CA ALA A 66 -0.37 9.17 11.69
C ALA A 66 1.02 9.17 11.04
N THR A 67 1.23 8.37 9.99
CA THR A 67 2.49 8.31 9.23
C THR A 67 2.85 9.68 8.64
N ASN A 68 1.89 10.38 8.03
CA ASN A 68 2.12 11.72 7.50
C ASN A 68 2.47 12.76 8.58
N LYS A 69 1.84 12.67 9.76
CA LYS A 69 2.18 13.53 10.91
C LYS A 69 3.61 13.26 11.39
N LEU A 70 4.00 11.99 11.50
CA LEU A 70 5.37 11.60 11.88
C LEU A 70 6.40 12.16 10.90
N ILE A 71 6.21 11.97 9.59
CA ILE A 71 7.10 12.49 8.55
C ILE A 71 7.21 14.02 8.66
N THR A 72 6.09 14.71 8.92
CA THR A 72 6.09 16.17 9.09
C THR A 72 6.89 16.62 10.31
N LEU A 73 6.79 15.90 11.43
CA LEU A 73 7.57 16.19 12.64
C LEU A 73 9.06 15.98 12.40
N ILE A 74 9.45 14.86 11.78
CA ILE A 74 10.86 14.58 11.45
C ILE A 74 11.43 15.70 10.57
N ARG A 75 10.70 16.11 9.52
CA ARG A 75 11.12 17.21 8.64
C ARG A 75 11.31 18.53 9.40
N ARG A 76 10.42 18.85 10.35
CA ARG A 76 10.57 20.04 11.20
C ARG A 76 11.80 19.94 12.08
N CYS A 77 12.05 18.79 12.70
CA CYS A 77 13.25 18.58 13.51
C CYS A 77 14.53 18.74 12.66
N CYS A 78 14.56 18.24 11.43
CA CYS A 78 15.71 18.40 10.54
C CYS A 78 15.95 19.86 10.10
N GLN A 79 14.91 20.70 10.06
CA GLN A 79 15.01 22.12 9.72
C GLN A 79 15.44 22.99 10.92
N LEU A 80 15.22 22.51 12.13
CA LEU A 80 15.55 23.23 13.35
C LEU A 80 17.03 23.00 13.72
N THR A 81 17.87 24.00 13.49
CA THR A 81 19.28 24.01 13.93
C THR A 81 19.36 24.37 15.41
N GLY A 82 19.19 23.40 16.31
CA GLY A 82 19.27 23.62 17.76
C GLY A 82 19.21 22.32 18.58
N SER A 83 19.69 22.38 19.83
CA SER A 83 19.53 21.27 20.78
C SER A 83 18.16 21.40 21.45
N TYR A 84 17.26 20.45 21.18
CA TYR A 84 15.92 20.41 21.75
C TYR A 84 15.78 19.18 22.63
N ASN A 85 15.51 19.40 23.92
CA ASN A 85 15.18 18.34 24.85
C ASN A 85 13.68 18.06 24.78
N TYR A 86 13.31 16.93 24.18
CA TYR A 86 11.94 16.42 24.23
C TYR A 86 11.79 15.54 25.47
N SER A 87 11.04 15.99 26.47
CA SER A 87 10.64 15.15 27.60
C SER A 87 9.38 14.36 27.22
N PHE A 88 9.49 13.03 27.21
CA PHE A 88 8.31 12.18 27.13
C PHE A 88 7.59 12.21 28.48
N CYS A 89 6.48 12.95 28.55
CA CYS A 89 5.52 12.78 29.63
C CYS A 89 4.86 11.40 29.44
N ARG A 90 5.17 10.45 30.32
CA ARG A 90 4.44 9.18 30.40
C ARG A 90 2.98 9.50 30.70
N TYR A 91 2.10 9.28 29.73
CA TYR A 91 0.67 9.18 30.00
C TYR A 91 0.46 7.85 30.73
N ARG A 92 -0.06 7.98 31.96
CA ARG A 92 -0.32 6.88 32.89
C ARG A 92 -1.75 6.40 32.71
#